data_AF-A0A0E3L4C2-F1
#
_entry.id   AF-A0A0E3L4C2-F1
#
_cell.length_a   1.000
_cell.length_b   1.000
_cell.length_c   1.000
_cell.angle_alpha   90.00
_cell.angle_beta   90.00
_cell.angle_gamma   90.00
#
_symmetry.space_group_name_H-M   'P 1'
#
loop_
_entity.id
_entity.type
_entity.pdbx_description
1 polymer ?
#
loop_
_entity_poly.entity_id
_entity_poly.type
_entity_poly.pdbx_seq_one_letter_code
_entity_poly.pdbx_strand_id
1 'polypeptide(L)'
;MKSQDIAIVGILLAVGAIVRYLSLVIPGPIVSNLVIAFYCLAIILVIPKFTEVIGIGIVAGIVCALLSHSIFPPANLISEPIGAVTCLFTYKSLSNKLSVSPAISTLLGTLSSGTSFVIVAMLLIAPTIVSKFETMGAFVGAVIPIVVLTAIANAVIVQILYIPASKVLARGKA
;
A
#
# COMPACT_ATOMS: atom_id res chain seq x y z
N MET A 1 -9.56 -7.59 16.99
CA MET A 1 -9.77 -6.12 16.85
C MET A 1 -11.05 -5.72 17.55
N LYS A 2 -11.10 -4.52 18.15
CA LYS A 2 -12.37 -3.96 18.64
C LYS A 2 -13.21 -3.49 17.45
N SER A 3 -14.53 -3.36 17.61
CA SER A 3 -15.42 -2.91 16.52
C SER A 3 -15.00 -1.57 15.92
N GLN A 4 -14.50 -0.65 16.77
CA GLN A 4 -13.94 0.64 16.34
C GLN A 4 -12.72 0.50 15.42
N ASP A 5 -11.81 -0.43 15.72
CA ASP A 5 -10.61 -0.66 14.92
C ASP A 5 -10.95 -1.17 13.52
N ILE A 6 -11.93 -2.07 13.44
CA ILE A 6 -12.45 -2.61 12.18
C ILE A 6 -13.08 -1.48 11.35
N ALA A 7 -13.86 -0.60 12.00
CA ALA A 7 -14.46 0.55 11.34
C ALA A 7 -13.41 1.52 10.79
N ILE A 8 -12.35 1.82 11.55
CA ILE A 8 -11.26 2.70 11.10
C ILE A 8 -10.55 2.12 9.88
N VAL A 9 -10.22 0.82 9.92
CA VAL A 9 -9.62 0.11 8.79
C VAL A 9 -10.53 0.16 7.57
N GLY A 10 -11.83 -0.12 7.73
CA GLY A 10 -12.80 -0.09 6.66
C GLY A 10 -12.94 1.29 6.02
N ILE A 11 -13.05 2.35 6.83
CA ILE A 11 -13.16 3.73 6.35
C ILE A 11 -11.90 4.15 5.59
N LEU A 12 -10.71 3.88 6.14
CA LEU A 12 -9.45 4.24 5.49
C LEU A 12 -9.25 3.47 4.18
N LEU A 13 -9.59 2.18 4.12
CA LEU A 13 -9.57 1.41 2.89
C LEU A 13 -10.55 1.95 1.84
N ALA A 14 -11.76 2.35 2.24
CA ALA A 14 -12.74 2.97 1.35
C ALA A 14 -12.23 4.30 0.79
N VAL A 15 -11.64 5.15 1.64
CA VAL A 15 -11.00 6.40 1.20
C VAL A 15 -9.86 6.10 0.22
N GLY A 16 -9.02 5.11 0.51
CA GLY A 16 -7.95 4.67 -0.38
C GLY A 16 -8.48 4.21 -1.74
N ALA A 17 -9.58 3.46 -1.76
CA ALA A 17 -10.25 3.02 -2.98
C ALA A 17 -10.74 4.22 -3.82
N ILE A 18 -11.37 5.21 -3.18
CA ILE A 18 -11.85 6.43 -3.85
C ILE A 18 -10.68 7.24 -4.41
N VAL A 19 -9.64 7.47 -3.62
CA VAL A 19 -8.46 8.24 -4.03
C VAL A 19 -7.76 7.54 -5.20
N ARG A 20 -7.65 6.21 -5.16
CA ARG A 20 -7.13 5.43 -6.29
C ARG A 20 -8.00 5.56 -7.52
N TYR A 21 -9.32 5.45 -7.39
CA TYR A 21 -10.24 5.64 -8.50
C TYR A 21 -10.07 7.03 -9.15
N LEU A 22 -9.97 8.09 -8.34
CA LEU A 22 -9.71 9.44 -8.84
C LEU A 22 -8.33 9.57 -9.51
N SER A 23 -7.32 8.86 -9.00
CA SER A 23 -5.97 8.86 -9.59
C SER A 23 -5.93 8.20 -10.96
N LEU A 24 -6.85 7.27 -11.25
CA LEU A 24 -6.99 6.67 -12.59
C LEU A 24 -7.54 7.66 -13.63
N VAL A 25 -8.22 8.74 -13.20
CA VAL A 25 -8.80 9.76 -14.08
C VAL A 25 -7.72 10.71 -14.62
N ILE A 26 -6.59 10.85 -13.92
CA ILE A 26 -5.45 11.66 -14.37
C ILE A 26 -4.58 10.78 -15.29
N PRO A 27 -4.43 11.11 -16.60
CA PRO A 27 -3.64 10.30 -17.52
C PRO A 27 -2.16 10.33 -17.10
N GLY A 28 -1.69 9.25 -16.48
CA GLY A 28 -0.30 9.04 -16.10
C GLY A 28 0.17 7.67 -16.60
N PRO A 29 1.44 7.51 -17.03
CA PRO A 29 1.94 6.28 -17.64
C PRO A 29 1.78 5.01 -16.77
N ILE A 30 1.79 5.13 -15.43
CA ILE A 30 1.61 3.99 -14.52
C ILE A 30 0.81 4.44 -13.29
N VAL A 31 -0.23 3.68 -12.96
CA VAL A 31 -1.17 3.93 -11.86
C VAL A 31 -0.44 3.87 -10.52
N SER A 32 -0.30 5.01 -9.85
CA SER A 32 0.20 5.05 -8.48
C SER A 32 -0.80 4.38 -7.53
N ASN A 33 -0.30 3.46 -6.71
CA ASN A 33 -1.15 2.74 -5.77
C ASN A 33 -1.23 3.48 -4.42
N LEU A 34 -2.15 4.43 -4.35
CA LEU A 34 -2.38 5.24 -3.15
C LEU A 34 -3.18 4.50 -2.06
N VAL A 35 -3.81 3.35 -2.37
CA VAL A 35 -4.49 2.51 -1.36
C VAL A 35 -3.49 2.08 -0.28
N ILE A 36 -2.23 1.90 -0.67
CA ILE A 36 -1.12 1.55 0.24
C ILE A 36 -0.95 2.57 1.35
N ALA A 37 -1.02 3.87 1.04
CA ALA A 37 -0.93 4.92 2.05
C ALA A 37 -2.02 4.75 3.12
N PHE A 38 -3.25 4.52 2.70
CA PHE A 38 -4.39 4.46 3.63
C PHE A 38 -4.43 3.17 4.45
N TYR A 39 -4.10 2.00 3.87
CA TYR A 39 -3.99 0.80 4.70
C TYR A 39 -2.79 0.86 5.65
N CYS A 40 -1.66 1.45 5.24
CA CYS A 40 -0.51 1.63 6.12
C CYS A 40 -0.88 2.55 7.29
N LEU A 41 -1.56 3.66 7.01
CA LEU A 41 -2.10 4.55 8.03
C LEU A 41 -3.05 3.82 8.99
N ALA A 42 -3.94 2.97 8.47
CA ALA A 42 -4.85 2.18 9.30
C ALA A 42 -4.09 1.22 10.23
N ILE A 43 -3.09 0.51 9.71
CA ILE A 43 -2.23 -0.40 10.47
C ILE A 43 -1.46 0.37 11.55
N ILE A 44 -0.92 1.54 11.23
CA ILE A 44 -0.17 2.40 12.15
C ILE A 44 -1.07 2.92 13.29
N LEU A 45 -2.33 3.29 12.99
CA LEU A 45 -3.27 3.82 13.98
C LEU A 45 -3.86 2.74 14.90
N VAL A 46 -4.13 1.55 14.36
CA VAL A 46 -4.78 0.46 15.09
C VAL A 46 -3.78 -0.49 15.75
N ILE A 47 -2.60 -0.67 15.16
CA ILE A 47 -1.57 -1.65 15.54
C ILE A 47 -2.18 -3.07 15.66
N PRO A 48 -2.74 -3.60 14.55
CA PRO A 48 -3.35 -4.93 14.52
C PRO A 48 -2.37 -6.08 14.79
N LYS A 49 -2.93 -7.27 15.06
CA LYS A 49 -2.17 -8.53 15.14
C LYS A 49 -1.75 -8.99 13.74
N PHE A 50 -0.81 -9.92 13.67
CA PHE A 50 -0.26 -10.44 12.41
C PHE A 50 -1.34 -11.03 11.49
N THR A 51 -2.26 -11.84 12.03
CA THR A 51 -3.37 -12.43 11.26
C THR A 51 -4.35 -11.38 10.73
N GLU A 52 -4.58 -10.33 11.51
CA GLU A 52 -5.46 -9.22 11.15
C GLU A 52 -4.85 -8.37 10.02
N VAL A 53 -3.54 -8.10 10.06
CA VAL A 53 -2.82 -7.40 8.98
C VAL A 53 -2.89 -8.14 7.65
N ILE A 54 -2.75 -9.46 7.67
CA ILE A 54 -2.89 -10.26 6.45
C ILE A 54 -4.29 -10.06 5.86
N GLY A 55 -5.34 -10.07 6.69
CA GLY A 55 -6.70 -9.79 6.26
C GLY A 55 -6.84 -8.39 5.63
N ILE A 56 -6.28 -7.36 6.26
CA ILE A 56 -6.26 -5.99 5.73
C ILE A 56 -5.57 -5.96 4.36
N GLY A 57 -4.42 -6.60 4.24
CA GLY A 57 -3.65 -6.68 3.00
C GLY A 57 -4.38 -7.43 1.89
N ILE A 58 -5.11 -8.52 2.21
CA ILE A 58 -5.93 -9.24 1.22
C ILE A 58 -7.07 -8.36 0.73
N VAL A 59 -7.80 -7.70 1.62
CA VAL A 59 -8.90 -6.79 1.24
C VAL A 59 -8.37 -5.63 0.41
N ALA A 60 -7.24 -5.04 0.81
CA ALA A 60 -6.54 -4.04 0.00
C ALA A 60 -6.18 -4.60 -1.37
N GLY A 61 -5.64 -5.82 -1.44
CA GLY A 61 -5.30 -6.52 -2.68
C GLY A 61 -6.50 -6.71 -3.60
N ILE A 62 -7.68 -7.07 -3.07
CA ILE A 62 -8.92 -7.19 -3.84
C ILE A 62 -9.35 -5.83 -4.38
N VAL A 63 -9.38 -4.80 -3.53
CA VAL A 63 -9.70 -3.42 -3.94
C VAL A 63 -8.74 -2.95 -5.04
N CYS A 64 -7.45 -3.23 -4.85
CA CYS A 64 -6.40 -2.93 -5.80
C CYS A 64 -6.54 -3.73 -7.09
N ALA A 65 -7.00 -4.97 -7.07
CA ALA A 65 -7.22 -5.77 -8.27
C ALA A 65 -8.44 -5.28 -9.06
N LEU A 66 -9.52 -4.89 -8.37
CA LEU A 66 -10.75 -4.38 -8.99
C LEU A 66 -10.56 -2.98 -9.59
N LEU A 67 -9.75 -2.13 -8.95
CA LEU A 67 -9.51 -0.75 -9.35
C LEU A 67 -8.15 -0.57 -10.02
N SER A 68 -7.78 -1.40 -11.00
CA SER A 68 -6.47 -1.29 -11.69
C SER A 68 -6.56 -1.31 -13.21
N HIS A 69 -5.73 -0.48 -13.84
CA HIS A 69 -5.30 -0.63 -15.24
C HIS A 69 -3.93 -1.31 -15.37
N SER A 70 -3.43 -1.93 -14.30
CA SER A 70 -2.16 -2.66 -14.36
C SER A 70 -2.24 -3.88 -15.29
N ILE A 71 -1.09 -4.32 -15.80
CA ILE A 71 -0.97 -5.45 -16.72
C ILE A 71 -1.40 -6.78 -16.08
N PHE A 72 -1.24 -6.90 -14.75
CA PHE A 72 -1.69 -8.07 -14.00
C PHE A 72 -2.28 -7.66 -12.65
N PRO A 73 -3.55 -7.21 -12.63
CA PRO A 73 -4.22 -6.79 -11.40
C PRO A 73 -4.22 -7.84 -10.27
N PRO A 74 -4.31 -9.16 -10.53
CA PRO A 74 -4.26 -10.18 -9.49
C PRO A 74 -2.96 -10.24 -8.68
N ALA A 75 -1.83 -9.74 -9.19
CA ALA A 75 -0.60 -9.69 -8.39
C ALA A 75 -0.75 -8.86 -7.10
N ASN A 76 -1.69 -7.90 -7.07
CA ASN A 76 -1.98 -7.12 -5.87
C ASN A 76 -2.51 -7.98 -4.72
N LEU A 77 -3.11 -9.15 -5.00
CA LEU A 77 -3.60 -10.06 -3.97
C LEU A 77 -2.46 -10.69 -3.16
N ILE A 78 -1.25 -10.75 -3.73
CA ILE A 78 -0.04 -11.25 -3.08
C ILE A 78 0.82 -10.09 -2.57
N SER A 79 0.96 -9.04 -3.36
CA SER A 79 1.86 -7.93 -3.03
C SER A 79 1.38 -7.09 -1.84
N GLU A 80 0.06 -6.88 -1.72
CA GLU A 80 -0.47 -6.02 -0.65
C GLU A 80 -0.42 -6.65 0.74
N PRO A 81 -0.68 -7.95 0.94
CA PRO A 81 -0.36 -8.62 2.19
C PRO A 81 1.10 -8.47 2.59
N ILE A 82 2.03 -8.59 1.64
CA ILE A 82 3.47 -8.44 1.91
C ILE A 82 3.77 -6.99 2.35
N GLY A 83 3.24 -5.98 1.64
CA GLY A 83 3.40 -4.58 2.02
C GLY A 83 2.80 -4.23 3.38
N ALA A 84 1.60 -4.73 3.67
CA ALA A 84 0.91 -4.55 4.94
C ALA A 84 1.69 -5.14 6.11
N VAL A 85 2.22 -6.36 5.94
CA VAL A 85 3.07 -7.03 6.93
C VAL A 85 4.37 -6.25 7.16
N THR A 86 5.05 -5.85 6.08
CA THR A 86 6.27 -5.04 6.17
C THR A 86 6.02 -3.72 6.90
N CYS A 87 4.87 -3.07 6.64
CA CYS A 87 4.48 -1.85 7.34
C CYS A 87 4.33 -2.08 8.84
N LEU A 88 3.61 -3.13 9.26
CA LEU A 88 3.42 -3.45 10.68
C LEU A 88 4.75 -3.73 11.40
N PHE A 89 5.61 -4.56 10.80
CA PHE A 89 6.90 -4.91 11.39
C PHE A 89 7.81 -3.70 11.54
N THR A 90 7.93 -2.90 10.47
CA THR A 90 8.74 -1.68 10.50
C THR A 90 8.21 -0.72 11.56
N TYR A 91 6.89 -0.52 11.61
CA TYR A 91 6.30 0.41 12.56
C TYR A 91 6.55 -0.03 14.01
N LYS A 92 6.32 -1.31 14.33
CA LYS A 92 6.60 -1.85 15.67
C LYS A 92 8.07 -1.71 16.07
N SER A 93 9.00 -1.79 15.13
CA SER A 93 10.43 -1.65 15.40
C SER A 93 10.86 -0.18 15.59
N LEU A 94 10.18 0.77 14.96
CA LEU A 94 10.57 2.18 14.91
C LEU A 94 9.70 3.12 15.77
N SER A 95 8.48 2.72 16.15
CA SER A 95 7.48 3.59 16.79
C SER A 95 7.98 4.26 18.07
N ASN A 96 8.87 3.59 18.81
CA ASN A 96 9.44 4.09 20.07
C ASN A 96 10.76 4.85 19.88
N LYS A 97 11.27 4.97 18.64
CA LYS A 97 12.61 5.48 18.35
C LYS A 97 12.59 6.75 17.49
N LEU A 98 11.62 6.87 16.58
CA LEU A 98 11.60 7.93 15.57
C LEU A 98 10.21 8.51 15.37
N SER A 99 10.11 9.85 15.36
CA SER A 99 8.87 10.59 15.07
C SER A 99 8.40 10.43 13.62
N VAL A 100 9.30 10.02 12.72
CA VAL A 100 9.05 9.71 11.30
C VAL A 100 8.78 8.22 11.05
N SER A 101 8.54 7.45 12.12
CA SER A 101 8.19 6.03 12.01
C SER A 101 7.00 5.74 11.07
N PRO A 102 5.93 6.58 10.99
CA PRO A 102 4.85 6.35 10.03
C PRO A 102 5.31 6.45 8.57
N ALA A 103 6.11 7.47 8.24
CA ALA A 103 6.70 7.63 6.91
C ALA A 103 7.57 6.44 6.52
N ILE A 104 8.53 6.05 7.36
CA ILE A 104 9.48 4.98 7.05
C ILE A 104 8.76 3.64 6.88
N SER A 105 7.78 3.35 7.74
CA SER A 105 7.00 2.12 7.67
C SER A 105 6.17 2.03 6.40
N THR A 106 5.59 3.15 5.97
CA THR A 106 4.83 3.24 4.72
C THR A 106 5.74 3.15 3.51
N LEU A 107 6.93 3.77 3.56
CA LEU A 107 7.92 3.71 2.49
C LEU A 107 8.38 2.28 2.27
N LEU A 108 8.81 1.58 3.32
CA LEU A 108 9.24 0.18 3.23
C LEU A 108 8.08 -0.75 2.86
N GLY A 109 6.88 -0.51 3.39
CA GLY A 109 5.68 -1.25 2.99
C GLY A 109 5.37 -1.10 1.50
N THR A 110 5.45 0.12 0.97
CA THR A 110 5.19 0.39 -0.45
C THR A 110 6.27 -0.20 -1.35
N LEU A 111 7.55 -0.07 -0.98
CA LEU A 111 8.64 -0.70 -1.73
C LEU A 111 8.51 -2.22 -1.74
N SER A 112 8.19 -2.82 -0.59
CA SER A 112 8.01 -4.26 -0.45
C SER A 112 6.80 -4.79 -1.24
N SER A 113 5.68 -4.05 -1.26
CA SER A 113 4.54 -4.35 -2.13
C SER A 113 4.93 -4.22 -3.61
N GLY A 114 5.54 -3.09 -4.01
CA GLY A 114 5.90 -2.86 -5.41
C GLY A 114 6.93 -3.85 -5.97
N THR A 115 7.95 -4.23 -5.20
CA THR A 115 8.92 -5.26 -5.63
C THR A 115 8.28 -6.63 -5.72
N SER A 116 7.42 -6.98 -4.76
CA SER A 116 6.66 -8.24 -4.81
C SER A 116 5.73 -8.28 -6.01
N PHE A 117 5.09 -7.16 -6.36
CA PHE A 117 4.26 -7.04 -7.56
C PHE A 117 5.07 -7.33 -8.83
N VAL A 118 6.25 -6.72 -8.97
CA VAL A 118 7.14 -6.94 -10.12
C VAL A 118 7.55 -8.41 -10.22
N ILE A 119 7.98 -9.03 -9.12
CA ILE A 119 8.40 -10.44 -9.09
C ILE A 119 7.23 -11.36 -9.48
N VAL A 120 6.05 -11.17 -8.88
CA VAL A 120 4.87 -12.00 -9.18
C VAL A 120 4.44 -11.83 -10.63
N ALA A 121 4.45 -10.60 -11.15
CA ALA A 121 4.15 -10.36 -12.57
C ALA A 121 5.14 -11.06 -13.49
N MET A 122 6.45 -10.96 -13.21
CA MET A 122 7.47 -11.64 -14.01
C MET A 122 7.32 -13.17 -13.99
N LEU A 123 6.96 -13.76 -12.86
CA LEU A 123 6.79 -15.22 -12.77
C LEU A 123 5.53 -15.73 -13.45
N LEU A 124 4.41 -15.00 -13.33
CA LEU A 124 3.10 -15.50 -13.76
C LEU A 124 2.71 -15.07 -15.18
N ILE A 125 3.26 -13.97 -15.68
CA ILE A 125 2.90 -13.42 -17.00
C ILE A 125 4.11 -12.99 -17.84
N ALA A 126 5.27 -13.62 -17.64
CA ALA A 126 6.47 -13.39 -18.46
C ALA A 126 6.20 -13.32 -19.98
N PRO A 127 5.43 -14.24 -20.60
CA PRO A 127 5.19 -14.20 -22.04
C PRO A 127 4.45 -12.92 -22.47
N THR A 128 3.45 -12.51 -21.69
CA THR A 128 2.68 -11.28 -21.92
C THR A 128 3.55 -10.03 -21.74
N ILE A 129 4.48 -10.04 -20.79
CA ILE A 129 5.41 -8.93 -20.58
C ILE A 129 6.36 -8.79 -21.78
N VAL A 130 6.98 -9.86 -22.29
CA VAL A 130 7.85 -9.78 -23.49
C VAL A 130 7.07 -9.32 -24.74
N SER A 131 5.77 -9.62 -24.82
CA SER A 131 4.95 -9.15 -25.95
C SER A 131 4.63 -7.65 -25.91
N LYS A 132 4.67 -7.02 -24.72
CA LYS A 132 4.38 -5.59 -24.51
C LYS A 132 5.63 -4.73 -24.29
N PHE A 133 6.70 -5.33 -23.78
CA PHE A 133 7.99 -4.71 -23.53
C PHE A 133 9.06 -5.54 -24.23
N GLU A 134 9.95 -4.90 -24.99
CA GLU A 134 11.03 -5.60 -25.71
C GLU A 134 11.84 -6.57 -24.85
N THR A 135 12.02 -6.26 -23.55
CA THR A 135 12.74 -7.10 -22.60
C THR A 135 12.10 -7.08 -21.21
N MET A 136 12.39 -8.11 -20.40
CA MET A 136 12.10 -8.09 -18.96
C MET A 136 12.76 -6.89 -18.26
N GLY A 137 13.96 -6.52 -18.69
CA GLY A 137 14.68 -5.36 -18.15
C GLY A 137 13.96 -4.05 -18.43
N ALA A 138 13.35 -3.90 -19.61
CA ALA A 138 12.54 -2.72 -19.95
C ALA A 138 11.28 -2.61 -19.08
N PHE A 139 10.62 -3.73 -18.78
CA PHE A 139 9.51 -3.75 -17.83
C PHE A 139 9.93 -3.32 -16.42
N VAL A 140 11.01 -3.91 -15.89
CA VAL A 140 11.55 -3.54 -14.57
C VAL A 140 11.97 -2.07 -14.55
N GLY A 141 12.68 -1.61 -15.59
CA GLY A 141 13.12 -0.22 -15.74
C GLY A 141 11.96 0.78 -15.81
N ALA A 142 10.81 0.37 -16.36
CA ALA A 142 9.60 1.19 -16.37
C ALA A 142 8.88 1.19 -15.00
N VAL A 143 8.77 0.03 -14.34
CA VAL A 143 7.95 -0.09 -13.12
C VAL A 143 8.67 0.40 -11.85
N ILE A 144 9.98 0.16 -11.73
CA ILE A 144 10.75 0.52 -10.53
C ILE A 144 10.69 2.01 -10.19
N PRO A 145 10.89 2.96 -11.14
CA PRO A 145 10.77 4.38 -10.84
C PRO A 145 9.39 4.75 -10.29
N ILE A 146 8.31 4.15 -10.80
CA ILE A 146 6.97 4.40 -10.26
C ILE A 146 6.78 3.80 -8.88
N VAL A 147 7.31 2.61 -8.60
CA VAL A 147 7.29 2.04 -7.24
C VAL A 147 7.97 2.98 -6.26
N VAL A 148 9.14 3.52 -6.62
CA VAL A 148 9.89 4.46 -5.77
C VAL A 148 9.13 5.77 -5.58
N LEU A 149 8.64 6.39 -6.66
CA LEU A 149 7.89 7.64 -6.58
C LEU A 149 6.59 7.47 -5.77
N THR A 150 5.90 6.35 -5.97
CA THR A 150 4.69 6.00 -5.20
C THR A 150 5.02 5.79 -3.73
N ALA A 151 6.15 5.14 -3.41
CA ALA A 151 6.59 4.94 -2.03
C ALA A 151 6.88 6.27 -1.32
N ILE A 152 7.52 7.20 -2.01
CA ILE A 152 7.78 8.56 -1.49
C ILE A 152 6.46 9.29 -1.26
N ALA A 153 5.56 9.30 -2.25
CA ALA A 153 4.27 9.97 -2.15
C ALA A 153 3.43 9.39 -0.99
N ASN A 154 3.34 8.06 -0.88
CA ASN A 154 2.61 7.39 0.20
C ASN A 154 3.22 7.72 1.57
N ALA A 155 4.55 7.71 1.70
CA ALA A 155 5.23 8.05 2.94
C ALA A 155 4.92 9.49 3.40
N VAL A 156 4.92 10.45 2.46
CA VAL A 156 4.57 11.85 2.74
C VAL A 156 3.11 11.97 3.16
N ILE A 157 2.19 11.35 2.40
CA ILE A 157 0.75 11.35 2.70
C ILE A 157 0.50 10.80 4.11
N VAL A 158 1.06 9.64 4.44
CA VAL A 158 0.87 9.02 5.76
C VAL A 158 1.44 9.87 6.87
N GLN A 159 2.62 10.46 6.69
CA GLN A 159 3.22 11.32 7.71
C GLN A 159 2.35 12.55 8.02
N ILE A 160 1.79 13.18 6.99
CA ILE A 160 0.89 14.33 7.14
C ILE A 160 -0.42 13.90 7.81
N LEU A 161 -1.03 12.79 7.37
CA LEU A 161 -2.32 12.32 7.86
C LEU A 161 -2.25 11.69 9.26
N TYR A 162 -1.10 11.13 9.64
CA TYR A 162 -0.92 10.50 10.95
C TYR A 162 -1.14 11.48 12.10
N ILE A 163 -0.67 12.72 11.97
CA ILE A 163 -0.78 13.73 13.03
C ILE A 163 -2.25 14.06 13.37
N PRO A 164 -3.13 14.47 12.43
CA PRO A 164 -4.53 14.73 12.73
C PRO A 164 -5.29 13.45 13.09
N ALA A 165 -5.04 12.33 12.40
CA ALA A 165 -5.78 11.09 12.64
C ALA A 165 -5.52 10.50 14.04
N SER A 166 -4.25 10.51 14.49
CA SER A 166 -3.89 10.04 15.83
C SER A 166 -4.53 10.90 16.94
N LYS A 167 -4.60 12.23 16.76
CA LYS A 167 -5.25 13.14 17.70
C LYS A 167 -6.76 12.90 17.82
N VAL A 168 -7.44 12.71 16.69
CA VAL A 168 -8.88 12.40 16.69
C VAL A 168 -9.15 11.05 17.35
N LEU A 169 -8.32 10.04 17.06
CA LEU A 169 -8.47 8.72 17.65
C LEU A 169 -8.21 8.72 19.17
N ALA A 170 -7.24 9.52 19.64
CA ALA A 170 -6.97 9.68 21.07
C ALA A 170 -8.14 10.36 21.81
N ARG A 171 -8.79 11.36 21.19
CA ARG A 171 -9.99 12.01 21.76
C ARG A 171 -11.17 11.06 21.92
N GLY A 172 -11.37 10.12 21.00
CA GLY A 172 -12.45 9.12 21.11
C GLY A 172 -12.22 8.04 22.17
N LYS A 173 -11.07 8.03 22.85
CA LYS A 173 -10.74 7.11 23.94
C LYS A 173 -10.78 7.76 25.33
N ALA A 174 -10.97 9.09 25.39
CA ALA A 174 -11.14 9.87 26.62
C ALA A 174 -12.63 9.95 26.98
#